data_AF-A0A7W1KZ44-F1
#
_entry.id   AF-A0A7W1KZ44-F1
#
_cell.length_a   1.000
_cell.length_b   1.000
_cell.length_c   1.000
_cell.angle_alpha   90.00
_cell.angle_beta   90.00
_cell.angle_gamma   90.00
#
_symmetry.space_group_name_H-M   'P 1'
#
loop_
_entity.id
_entity.type
_entity.pdbx_description
1 polymer ?
#
loop_
_entity_poly.entity_id
_entity_poly.type
_entity_poly.pdbx_seq_one_letter_code
_entity_poly.pdbx_strand_id
1 'polypeptide(L)'
;AVSWLTMARIVRGQVLSLKNQEFVEAARSIGVSTWKIIFRHLVPNTLGPVIVYATLTIPSVMLQEAFLSYLGLGVQAPLSSWGTLAAEGSQNMAIFPWMIIFPGVTMALTLFSLNFVGDGLRDALDPQMRKV
;
A
#
# COMPACT_ATOMS: atom_id res chain seq x y z
N ALA A 1 5.96 -12.16 -0.60
CA ALA A 1 6.60 -11.64 -1.84
C ALA A 1 7.33 -10.33 -1.56
N VAL A 2 8.34 -9.96 -2.34
CA VAL A 2 9.14 -8.76 -2.09
C VAL A 2 8.44 -7.52 -2.69
N SER A 3 7.67 -6.78 -1.88
CA SER A 3 6.81 -5.67 -2.34
C SER A 3 7.57 -4.40 -2.76
N TRP A 4 8.77 -4.17 -2.22
CA TRP A 4 9.55 -2.96 -2.48
C TRP A 4 10.06 -2.84 -3.92
N LEU A 5 10.25 -3.96 -4.63
CA LEU A 5 10.68 -3.98 -6.03
C LEU A 5 9.63 -3.32 -6.94
N THR A 6 8.36 -3.66 -6.73
CA THR A 6 7.24 -3.07 -7.48
C THR A 6 7.14 -1.58 -7.21
N MET A 7 7.22 -1.18 -5.94
CA MET A 7 7.21 0.24 -5.55
C MET A 7 8.37 1.03 -6.18
N ALA A 8 9.58 0.49 -6.15
CA ALA A 8 10.75 1.12 -6.76
C ALA A 8 10.59 1.30 -8.27
N ARG A 9 10.00 0.32 -8.97
CA ARG A 9 9.69 0.43 -10.40
C ARG A 9 8.67 1.52 -10.69
N ILE A 10 7.63 1.65 -9.87
CA ILE A 10 6.60 2.69 -10.00
C ILE A 10 7.22 4.08 -9.82
N VAL A 11 7.96 4.29 -8.73
CA VAL A 11 8.66 5.55 -8.45
C VAL A 11 9.57 5.93 -9.61
N ARG A 12 10.36 4.98 -10.12
CA ARG A 12 11.24 5.20 -11.27
C ARG A 12 10.46 5.64 -12.51
N GLY A 13 9.34 4.99 -12.81
CA GLY A 13 8.47 5.37 -13.93
C GLY A 13 7.94 6.80 -13.80
N GLN A 14 7.46 7.17 -12.61
CA GLN A 14 6.97 8.52 -12.31
C GLN A 14 8.08 9.56 -12.46
N VAL A 15 9.27 9.31 -11.90
CA VAL A 15 10.43 10.22 -12.04
C VAL A 15 10.85 10.37 -13.50
N LEU A 16 10.87 9.28 -14.29
CA LEU A 16 11.21 9.33 -15.71
C LEU A 16 10.19 10.13 -16.52
N SER A 17 8.91 10.08 -16.16
CA SER A 17 7.86 10.92 -16.78
C SER A 17 8.01 12.38 -16.39
N LEU A 18 8.16 12.67 -15.10
CA LEU A 18 8.24 14.04 -14.57
C LEU A 18 9.50 14.79 -14.99
N LYS A 19 10.65 14.11 -15.12
CA LYS A 19 11.93 14.77 -15.43
C LYS A 19 11.98 15.44 -16.82
N ASN A 20 11.07 15.04 -17.71
CA ASN A 20 10.94 15.52 -19.10
C ASN A 20 9.77 16.49 -19.26
N GLN A 21 9.14 16.95 -18.17
CA GLN A 21 8.07 17.94 -18.25
C GLN A 21 8.61 19.37 -18.31
N GLU A 22 7.83 20.25 -18.93
CA GLU A 22 8.19 21.66 -19.21
C GLU A 22 8.64 22.42 -17.95
N PHE A 23 8.01 22.19 -16.79
CA PHE A 23 8.41 22.84 -15.54
C PHE A 23 9.82 22.44 -15.08
N VAL A 24 10.26 21.21 -15.38
CA VAL A 24 11.62 20.75 -15.09
C VAL A 24 12.60 21.32 -16.09
N GLU A 25 12.23 21.38 -17.37
CA GLU A 25 13.07 21.98 -18.42
C GLU A 25 13.27 23.48 -18.18
N ALA A 26 12.22 24.21 -17.82
CA ALA A 26 12.28 25.61 -17.43
C ALA A 26 13.14 25.82 -16.17
N ALA A 27 13.03 24.96 -15.16
CA ALA A 27 13.90 25.03 -13.98
C ALA A 27 15.38 24.82 -14.34
N ARG A 28 15.68 23.93 -15.31
CA ARG A 28 17.05 23.74 -15.80
C ARG A 28 17.55 24.95 -16.60
N SER A 29 16.71 25.55 -17.45
CA SER A 29 17.11 26.67 -18.30
C SER A 29 17.48 27.93 -17.50
N ILE A 30 16.85 28.13 -16.34
CA ILE A 30 17.19 29.21 -15.40
C ILE A 30 18.32 28.84 -14.41
N GLY A 31 18.97 27.67 -14.56
CA GLY A 31 20.14 27.27 -13.78
C GLY A 31 19.85 26.67 -12.40
N VAL A 32 18.65 26.15 -12.13
CA VAL A 32 18.35 25.49 -10.85
C VAL A 32 19.15 24.19 -10.71
N SER A 33 19.85 24.03 -9.59
CA SER A 33 20.59 22.79 -9.28
C SER A 33 19.68 21.55 -9.26
N THR A 34 20.22 20.41 -9.69
CA THR A 34 19.49 19.13 -9.76
C THR A 34 18.91 18.72 -8.40
N TRP A 35 19.64 18.93 -7.31
CA TRP A 35 19.15 18.63 -5.95
C TRP A 35 17.90 19.43 -5.60
N LYS A 36 17.89 20.72 -5.94
CA LYS A 36 16.72 21.58 -5.74
C LYS A 36 15.55 21.10 -6.60
N ILE A 37 15.79 20.69 -7.85
CA ILE A 37 14.76 20.11 -8.71
C ILE A 37 14.17 18.83 -8.12
N ILE A 38 15.01 17.93 -7.61
CA ILE A 38 14.58 16.66 -7.01
C ILE A 38 13.65 16.93 -5.82
N PHE A 39 14.10 17.69 -4.81
CA PHE A 39 13.34 17.85 -3.57
C PHE A 39 12.19 18.85 -3.69
N ARG A 40 12.27 19.85 -4.57
CA ARG A 40 11.23 20.87 -4.76
C ARG A 40 10.14 20.43 -5.74
N HIS A 41 10.51 19.66 -6.77
CA HIS A 41 9.61 19.32 -7.87
C HIS A 41 9.37 17.83 -7.98
N LEU A 42 10.41 16.99 -8.15
CA LEU A 42 10.19 15.56 -8.43
C LEU A 42 9.59 14.82 -7.24
N VAL A 43 10.20 14.89 -6.05
CA VAL A 43 9.73 14.16 -4.86
C VAL A 43 8.28 14.54 -4.53
N PRO A 44 7.91 15.82 -4.35
CA PRO A 44 6.53 16.18 -4.04
C PRO A 44 5.51 15.71 -5.09
N ASN A 45 5.85 15.77 -6.38
CA ASN A 45 4.95 15.30 -7.45
C ASN A 45 4.84 13.77 -7.51
N THR A 46 5.87 13.03 -7.09
CA THR A 46 5.79 11.56 -7.01
C THR A 46 5.09 11.05 -5.76
N LEU A 47 5.01 11.83 -4.67
CA LEU A 47 4.44 11.39 -3.40
C LEU A 47 2.97 11.00 -3.51
N GLY A 48 2.15 11.73 -4.29
CA GLY A 48 0.73 11.43 -4.46
C GLY A 48 0.48 10.00 -4.95
N PRO A 49 0.97 9.63 -6.15
CA PRO A 49 0.87 8.27 -6.66
C PRO A 49 1.48 7.23 -5.70
N VAL A 50 2.62 7.52 -5.07
CA VAL A 50 3.29 6.59 -4.14
C VAL A 50 2.43 6.28 -2.93
N ILE A 51 1.80 7.29 -2.32
CA ILE A 51 0.93 7.12 -1.15
C ILE A 51 -0.30 6.29 -1.53
N VAL A 52 -0.89 6.54 -2.70
CA VAL A 52 -2.02 5.75 -3.21
C VAL A 52 -1.63 4.28 -3.36
N TYR A 53 -0.52 4.00 -4.07
CA TYR A 53 -0.04 2.64 -4.26
C TYR A 53 0.31 1.94 -2.95
N ALA A 54 0.94 2.66 -2.01
CA ALA A 54 1.26 2.11 -0.70
C ALA A 54 -0.01 1.69 0.04
N THR A 55 -1.04 2.54 0.03
CA THR A 55 -2.32 2.28 0.69
C THR A 55 -3.01 1.04 0.11
N LEU A 56 -3.07 0.92 -1.22
CA LEU A 56 -3.66 -0.24 -1.91
C LEU A 56 -2.86 -1.53 -1.71
N THR A 57 -1.59 -1.44 -1.30
CA THR A 57 -0.74 -2.62 -1.05
C THR A 57 -0.96 -3.21 0.34
N ILE A 58 -1.40 -2.41 1.32
CA ILE A 58 -1.58 -2.85 2.71
C ILE A 58 -2.47 -4.09 2.83
N PRO A 59 -3.67 -4.15 2.22
CA PRO A 59 -4.54 -5.34 2.32
C PRO A 59 -3.86 -6.61 1.80
N SER A 60 -3.09 -6.50 0.73
CA SER A 60 -2.36 -7.63 0.14
C SER A 60 -1.24 -8.12 1.06
N VAL A 61 -0.55 -7.22 1.76
CA VAL A 61 0.49 -7.56 2.74
C VAL A 61 -0.13 -8.21 3.98
N MET A 62 -1.25 -7.68 4.47
CA MET A 62 -1.99 -8.28 5.60
C MET A 62 -2.43 -9.71 5.29
N LEU A 63 -2.96 -9.97 4.09
CA LEU A 63 -3.32 -11.33 3.66
C LEU A 63 -2.12 -12.27 3.60
N GLN A 64 -0.97 -11.79 3.09
CA GLN A 64 0.25 -12.59 3.05
C GLN A 64 0.80 -12.89 4.45
N GLU A 65 0.77 -11.92 5.35
CA GLU A 65 1.15 -12.11 6.75
C GLU A 65 0.22 -13.11 7.43
N ALA A 66 -1.10 -12.94 7.30
CA ALA A 66 -2.10 -13.84 7.88
C ALA A 66 -1.93 -15.26 7.34
N PHE A 67 -1.64 -15.42 6.05
CA PHE A 67 -1.36 -16.73 5.45
C PHE A 67 -0.11 -17.39 6.06
N LEU A 68 0.99 -16.65 6.22
CA LEU A 68 2.20 -17.17 6.85
C LEU A 68 1.98 -17.51 8.34
N SER A 69 1.28 -16.64 9.06
CA SER A 69 0.89 -16.86 10.45
C SER A 69 -0.02 -18.08 10.61
N TYR A 70 -0.94 -18.33 9.67
CA TYR A 70 -1.78 -19.53 9.65
C TYR A 70 -0.96 -20.81 9.49
N LEU A 71 0.12 -20.76 8.70
CA LEU A 71 1.07 -21.88 8.53
C LEU A 71 2.07 -22.01 9.70
N GLY A 72 2.01 -21.15 10.72
CA GLY A 72 2.94 -21.15 11.85
C GLY A 72 4.31 -20.51 11.55
N LEU A 73 4.46 -19.85 10.39
CA LEU A 73 5.69 -19.18 9.96
C LEU A 73 5.67 -17.66 10.22
N GLY A 74 4.57 -17.15 10.76
CA GLY A 74 4.37 -15.74 11.05
C GLY A 74 4.54 -15.38 12.52
N VAL A 75 3.65 -14.53 13.03
CA VAL A 75 3.68 -14.06 14.41
C VAL A 75 3.54 -15.24 15.37
N GLN A 76 4.42 -15.33 16.37
CA GLN A 76 4.38 -16.39 17.38
C GLN A 76 3.84 -15.85 18.71
N ALA A 77 3.29 -16.76 19.52
CA ALA A 77 2.92 -16.47 20.90
C ALA A 77 4.10 -15.81 21.65
N PRO A 78 3.88 -14.78 22.49
CA PRO A 78 2.60 -14.30 23.04
C PRO A 78 1.83 -13.29 22.18
N LEU A 79 2.34 -12.93 20.99
CA LEU A 79 1.68 -11.99 20.10
C LEU A 79 0.61 -12.71 19.27
N SER A 80 -0.49 -12.02 18.98
CA SER A 80 -1.60 -12.57 18.19
C SER A 80 -1.69 -11.84 16.85
N SER A 81 -1.83 -12.60 15.76
CA SER A 81 -2.19 -12.09 14.45
C SER A 81 -3.52 -12.70 13.98
N TRP A 82 -4.14 -12.12 12.96
CA TRP A 82 -5.36 -12.69 12.39
C TRP A 82 -5.14 -14.06 11.78
N GLY A 83 -3.93 -14.34 11.29
CA GLY A 83 -3.54 -15.67 10.80
C GLY A 83 -3.47 -16.72 11.90
N THR A 84 -2.88 -16.39 13.05
CA THR A 84 -2.82 -17.33 14.19
C THR A 84 -4.21 -17.59 14.77
N LEU A 85 -5.05 -16.55 14.89
CA LEU A 85 -6.43 -16.71 15.32
C LEU A 85 -7.25 -17.59 14.37
N ALA A 86 -7.03 -17.46 13.06
CA ALA A 86 -7.66 -18.33 12.08
C ALA A 86 -7.19 -19.79 12.20
N ALA A 87 -5.91 -20.02 12.51
CA ALA A 87 -5.37 -21.38 12.71
C ALA A 87 -5.91 -22.04 13.98
N GLU A 88 -5.99 -21.31 15.09
CA GLU A 88 -6.60 -21.81 16.33
C GLU A 88 -8.11 -22.06 16.16
N GLY A 89 -8.79 -21.13 15.47
CA GLY A 89 -10.21 -21.26 15.15
C GLY A 89 -10.53 -22.44 14.25
N SER A 90 -9.67 -22.76 13.27
CA SER A 90 -9.89 -23.90 12.37
C SER A 90 -9.76 -25.25 13.09
N GLN A 91 -8.81 -25.37 14.02
CA GLN A 91 -8.63 -26.58 14.85
C GLN A 91 -9.82 -26.82 15.80
N ASN A 92 -10.42 -25.74 16.30
CA ASN A 92 -11.51 -25.81 17.28
C ASN A 92 -12.90 -25.61 16.66
N MET A 93 -13.02 -25.55 15.33
CA MET A 93 -14.26 -25.14 14.64
C MET A 93 -15.48 -26.01 14.96
N ALA A 94 -15.27 -27.30 15.22
CA ALA A 94 -16.35 -28.24 15.55
C ALA A 94 -17.02 -27.94 16.90
N ILE A 95 -16.28 -27.33 17.83
CA ILE A 95 -16.74 -27.06 19.21
C ILE A 95 -17.01 -25.57 19.39
N PHE A 96 -16.13 -24.71 18.85
CA PHE A 96 -16.13 -23.27 19.03
C PHE A 96 -16.04 -22.52 17.68
N PRO A 97 -17.08 -22.59 16.82
CA PRO A 97 -17.06 -22.00 15.49
C PRO A 97 -16.89 -20.47 15.50
N TRP A 98 -17.25 -19.78 16.58
CA TRP A 98 -17.05 -18.33 16.71
C TRP A 98 -15.58 -17.92 16.69
N MET A 99 -14.66 -18.82 17.08
CA MET A 99 -13.22 -18.53 17.11
C MET A 99 -12.65 -18.24 15.72
N ILE A 100 -13.24 -18.78 14.64
CA ILE A 100 -12.84 -18.46 13.27
C ILE A 100 -13.73 -17.38 12.64
N ILE A 101 -15.02 -17.33 12.99
CA ILE A 101 -15.98 -16.37 12.42
C ILE A 101 -15.63 -14.94 12.79
N PHE A 102 -15.35 -14.64 14.07
CA PHE A 102 -15.07 -13.27 14.49
C PHE A 102 -13.80 -12.70 13.83
N PRO A 103 -12.63 -13.35 13.94
CA PRO A 103 -11.41 -12.87 13.27
C PRO A 103 -11.57 -12.77 11.75
N GLY A 104 -12.26 -13.74 11.14
CA GLY A 104 -12.51 -13.75 9.69
C GLY A 104 -13.36 -12.57 9.22
N VAL A 105 -14.46 -12.27 9.92
CA VAL A 105 -15.34 -11.14 9.58
C VAL A 105 -14.66 -9.81 9.84
N THR A 106 -13.98 -9.64 10.99
CA THR A 106 -13.23 -8.40 11.27
C THR A 106 -12.12 -8.17 10.25
N MET A 107 -11.48 -9.26 9.81
CA MET A 107 -10.47 -9.21 8.77
C MET A 107 -11.05 -8.77 7.44
N ALA A 108 -12.12 -9.42 6.99
CA ALA A 108 -12.80 -9.06 5.76
C ALA A 108 -13.20 -7.57 5.77
N LEU A 109 -13.87 -7.12 6.84
CA LEU A 109 -14.31 -5.73 6.96
C LEU A 109 -13.16 -4.74 6.87
N THR A 110 -12.05 -5.01 7.56
CA THR A 110 -10.89 -4.11 7.54
C THR A 110 -10.20 -4.10 6.19
N LEU A 111 -10.04 -5.26 5.55
CA LEU A 111 -9.48 -5.34 4.20
C LEU A 111 -10.35 -4.58 3.20
N PHE A 112 -11.67 -4.69 3.30
CA PHE A 112 -12.59 -3.88 2.49
C PHE A 112 -12.43 -2.39 2.80
N SER A 113 -12.51 -1.97 4.05
CA SER A 113 -12.35 -0.56 4.42
C SER A 113 -11.05 0.05 3.91
N LEU A 114 -9.93 -0.68 4.03
CA LEU A 114 -8.63 -0.22 3.52
C LEU A 114 -8.57 -0.13 2.00
N ASN A 115 -9.17 -1.07 1.26
CA ASN A 115 -9.27 -0.97 -0.19
C ASN A 115 -10.09 0.26 -0.60
N PHE A 116 -11.27 0.46 0.01
CA PHE A 116 -12.13 1.61 -0.26
C PHE A 116 -11.45 2.94 0.06
N VAL A 117 -10.71 3.03 1.17
CA VAL A 117 -9.91 4.22 1.50
C VAL A 117 -8.80 4.45 0.47
N GLY A 118 -8.13 3.38 0.02
CA GLY A 118 -7.11 3.48 -1.02
C GLY A 118 -7.65 3.95 -2.37
N ASP A 119 -8.81 3.46 -2.77
CA ASP A 119 -9.50 3.89 -3.98
C ASP A 119 -10.00 5.33 -3.86
N GLY A 120 -10.61 5.71 -2.73
CA GLY A 120 -11.03 7.10 -2.49
C GLY A 120 -9.84 8.07 -2.48
N LEU A 121 -8.69 7.66 -1.92
CA LEU A 121 -7.46 8.44 -1.94
C LEU A 121 -6.89 8.55 -3.36
N ARG A 122 -6.98 7.48 -4.16
CA ARG A 122 -6.61 7.49 -5.56
C ARG A 122 -7.43 8.51 -6.33
N ASP A 123 -8.75 8.46 -6.19
CA ASP A 123 -9.68 9.33 -6.90
C ASP A 123 -9.47 10.80 -6.49
N ALA A 124 -9.25 11.07 -5.20
CA ALA A 124 -8.96 12.42 -4.70
C ALA A 124 -7.62 12.99 -5.18
N LEU A 125 -6.63 12.13 -5.44
CA LEU A 125 -5.30 12.52 -5.88
C LEU A 125 -5.09 12.39 -7.40
N ASP A 126 -6.06 11.86 -8.15
CA ASP A 126 -5.97 11.78 -9.61
C ASP A 126 -6.18 13.17 -10.24
N PRO A 127 -5.14 13.78 -10.84
CA PRO A 127 -5.25 15.11 -11.43
C PRO A 127 -6.10 15.14 -12.71
N GLN A 128 -6.43 13.98 -13.31
CA GLN A 128 -7.21 13.94 -14.55
C GLN A 128 -8.69 14.27 -14.34
N MET A 129 -9.22 14.11 -13.13
CA MET A 129 -10.62 14.46 -12.81
C MET A 129 -10.84 15.98 -12.68
N ARG A 130 -9.78 16.79 -12.73
CA ARG A 130 -9.83 18.25 -12.52
C ARG A 130 -9.91 19.08 -13.82
N LYS A 131 -10.15 18.45 -14.97
CA LYS A 131 -10.41 19.15 -16.23
C LYS A 131 -11.91 19.48 -16.34
N VAL A 132 -12.33 20.58 -15.71
CA VAL A 132 -13.54 21.33 -16.06
C VAL A 132 -13.18 22.81 -16.09
#